data_AF-A0A976QS28-F1
#
_entry.id   AF-A0A976QS28-F1
#
_cell.length_a   1.000
_cell.length_b   1.000
_cell.length_c   1.000
_cell.angle_alpha   90.00
_cell.angle_beta   90.00
_cell.angle_gamma   90.00
#
_symmetry.space_group_name_H-M   'P 1'
#
loop_
_entity.id
_entity.type
_entity.pdbx_description
1 polymer ?
#
loop_
_entity_poly.entity_id
_entity_poly.type
_entity_poly.pdbx_seq_one_letter_code
_entity_poly.pdbx_strand_id
1 'polypeptide(L)'
;MEEFEEERLGIHKSVNLHAKRLITSYYSILESCQIDITRDSILRTQVDNFQVKLHNDAFLHSARSLYTIASDLAINWLLHTPKLLDHRFVEARKTDVENLFDMRDKIRQNDELLDGGV
;
A
#
# COMPACT_ATOMS: atom_id res chain seq x y z
N MET A 1 -3.68 -17.59 -10.87
CA MET A 1 -3.26 -17.86 -9.48
C MET A 1 -1.73 -17.77 -9.37
N GLU A 2 -0.97 -18.34 -10.32
CA GLU A 2 0.49 -18.18 -10.42
C GLU A 2 0.97 -16.72 -10.56
N GLU A 3 0.31 -15.91 -11.40
CA GLU A 3 0.71 -14.51 -11.64
C GLU A 3 0.71 -13.63 -10.38
N PHE A 4 -0.27 -13.83 -9.49
CA PHE A 4 -0.35 -13.14 -8.20
C PHE A 4 0.73 -13.60 -7.20
N GLU A 5 1.15 -14.86 -7.27
CA GLU A 5 2.25 -15.36 -6.43
C GLU A 5 3.60 -14.81 -6.91
N GLU A 6 3.79 -14.73 -8.22
CA GLU A 6 4.99 -14.17 -8.85
C GLU A 6 5.14 -12.67 -8.53
N GLU A 7 4.05 -11.91 -8.58
CA GLU A 7 4.02 -10.49 -8.21
C GLU A 7 4.38 -10.28 -6.72
N ARG A 8 3.80 -11.09 -5.81
CA ARG A 8 4.15 -11.03 -4.37
C ARG A 8 5.62 -11.36 -4.11
N LEU A 9 6.16 -12.36 -4.82
CA LEU A 9 7.59 -12.69 -4.79
C LEU A 9 8.45 -11.53 -5.31
N GLY A 10 8.00 -10.83 -6.35
CA GLY A 10 8.65 -9.64 -6.91
C GLY A 10 8.72 -8.49 -5.90
N ILE A 11 7.61 -8.15 -5.26
CA ILE A 11 7.54 -7.08 -4.25
C ILE A 11 8.42 -7.42 -3.06
N HIS A 12 8.36 -8.64 -2.53
CA HIS A 12 9.20 -9.07 -1.41
C HIS A 12 10.70 -9.00 -1.75
N LYS A 13 11.09 -9.44 -2.96
CA LYS A 13 12.48 -9.33 -3.43
C LYS A 13 12.93 -7.86 -3.51
N SER A 14 12.07 -6.98 -4.01
CA SER A 14 12.36 -5.55 -4.12
C SER A 14 12.55 -4.88 -2.75
N VAL A 15 11.64 -5.16 -1.80
CA VAL A 15 11.76 -4.68 -0.41
C VAL A 15 13.08 -5.17 0.21
N ASN A 16 13.39 -6.45 0.07
CA ASN A 16 14.61 -7.02 0.62
C ASN A 16 15.87 -6.41 0.01
N LEU A 17 15.87 -6.15 -1.31
CA LEU A 17 16.98 -5.47 -2.00
C LEU A 17 17.24 -4.08 -1.42
N HIS A 18 16.19 -3.26 -1.31
CA HIS A 18 16.35 -1.88 -0.82
C HIS A 18 16.64 -1.82 0.68
N ALA A 19 16.07 -2.72 1.49
CA ALA A 19 16.40 -2.84 2.91
C ALA A 19 17.87 -3.23 3.13
N LYS A 20 18.38 -4.21 2.37
CA LYS A 20 19.81 -4.57 2.41
C LYS A 20 20.70 -3.40 2.00
N ARG A 21 20.35 -2.68 0.92
CA ARG A 21 21.10 -1.51 0.47
C ARG A 21 21.13 -0.39 1.51
N LEU A 22 20.05 -0.16 2.25
CA LEU A 22 20.05 0.79 3.37
C LEU A 22 21.06 0.40 4.44
N ILE A 23 21.00 -0.86 4.89
CA ILE A 23 21.88 -1.38 5.93
C ILE A 23 23.34 -1.28 5.48
N THR A 24 23.65 -1.78 4.28
CA THR A 24 25.02 -1.73 3.73
C THR A 24 25.51 -0.30 3.59
N SER A 25 24.69 0.61 3.05
CA SER A 25 25.09 2.02 2.89
C SER A 25 25.34 2.69 4.24
N TYR A 26 24.52 2.39 5.24
CA TYR A 26 24.71 2.90 6.60
C TYR A 26 26.02 2.42 7.22
N TYR A 27 26.33 1.12 7.11
CA TYR A 27 27.61 0.58 7.59
C TYR A 27 28.79 1.19 6.85
N SER A 28 28.72 1.37 5.53
CA SER A 28 29.80 2.01 4.77
C SER A 28 30.02 3.47 5.18
N ILE A 29 28.95 4.23 5.49
CA ILE A 29 29.08 5.59 6.05
C ILE A 29 29.84 5.53 7.39
N LEU A 30 29.47 4.61 8.28
CA LEU A 30 30.14 4.47 9.57
C LEU A 30 31.62 4.11 9.41
N GLU A 31 31.95 3.20 8.50
CA GLU A 31 33.34 2.83 8.18
C GLU A 31 34.14 4.02 7.62
N SER A 32 33.58 4.77 6.67
CA SER A 32 34.24 5.97 6.13
C SER A 32 34.38 7.10 7.17
N CYS A 33 33.60 7.08 8.26
CA CYS A 33 33.72 8.05 9.36
C CYS A 33 34.75 7.64 10.42
N GLN A 34 35.36 6.45 10.33
CA GLN A 34 36.40 6.01 11.28
C GLN A 34 37.73 6.69 10.98
N ILE A 35 37.88 7.91 11.50
CA ILE A 35 39.09 8.72 11.42
C ILE A 35 40.18 8.11 12.33
N ASP A 36 41.33 7.76 11.75
CA ASP A 36 42.48 7.23 12.47
C ASP A 36 43.64 8.23 12.40
N ILE A 37 43.85 8.93 13.52
CA ILE A 37 44.88 9.97 13.70
C ILE A 37 46.29 9.48 13.30
N THR A 38 46.57 8.17 13.38
CA THR A 38 47.88 7.60 13.06
C THR A 38 48.07 7.25 11.59
N ARG A 39 46.99 7.17 10.81
CA ARG A 39 46.98 6.72 9.41
C ARG A 39 46.28 7.71 8.46
N ASP A 40 45.91 8.87 8.96
CA ASP A 40 45.19 9.87 8.18
C ASP A 40 46.13 10.72 7.34
N SER A 41 45.73 10.89 6.09
CA SER A 41 46.32 11.84 5.15
C SER A 41 45.19 12.64 4.52
N ILE A 42 45.50 13.86 4.09
CA ILE A 42 44.52 14.74 3.40
C ILE A 42 43.87 14.01 2.22
N LEU A 43 44.65 13.23 1.47
CA LEU A 43 44.15 12.46 0.33
C LEU A 43 43.16 11.37 0.75
N ARG A 44 43.46 10.65 1.83
CA ARG A 44 42.57 9.63 2.38
C ARG A 44 41.24 10.23 2.84
N THR A 45 41.29 11.33 3.59
CA THR A 45 40.09 12.06 4.03
C THR A 45 39.23 12.56 2.86
N GLN A 46 39.84 12.92 1.72
CA GLN A 46 39.07 13.28 0.52
C GLN A 46 38.32 12.08 -0.08
N VAL A 47 38.96 10.90 -0.11
CA VAL A 47 38.32 9.66 -0.56
C VAL A 47 37.17 9.28 0.38
N ASP A 48 37.39 9.34 1.69
CA ASP A 48 36.38 9.02 2.69
C ASP A 48 35.18 9.98 2.58
N ASN A 49 35.42 11.28 2.40
CA ASN A 49 34.36 12.27 2.17
C ASN A 49 33.55 11.99 0.88
N PHE A 50 34.21 11.53 -0.18
CA PHE A 50 33.52 11.13 -1.40
C PHE A 50 32.66 9.87 -1.16
N GLN A 51 33.19 8.88 -0.44
CA GLN A 51 32.44 7.67 -0.07
C GLN A 51 31.21 8.00 0.79
N VAL A 52 31.35 8.86 1.80
CA VAL A 52 30.22 9.28 2.64
C VAL A 52 29.11 9.90 1.78
N LYS A 53 29.45 10.77 0.82
CA LYS A 53 28.46 11.35 -0.11
C LYS A 53 27.77 10.28 -0.95
N LEU A 54 28.55 9.39 -1.55
CA LEU A 54 28.03 8.31 -2.39
C LEU A 54 27.08 7.38 -1.63
N HIS A 55 27.48 6.95 -0.43
CA HIS A 55 26.68 6.06 0.40
C HIS A 55 25.45 6.76 0.98
N ASN A 56 25.52 8.06 1.28
CA ASN A 56 24.36 8.83 1.67
C ASN A 56 23.31 8.93 0.55
N ASP A 57 23.74 9.15 -0.70
CA ASP A 57 22.83 9.14 -1.85
C ASP A 57 22.17 7.77 -2.05
N ALA A 58 22.96 6.68 -1.93
CA ALA A 58 22.44 5.31 -2.02
C ALA A 58 21.45 4.97 -0.90
N PHE A 59 21.70 5.48 0.32
CA PHE A 59 20.81 5.35 1.46
C PHE A 59 19.48 6.06 1.18
N LEU A 60 19.52 7.34 0.80
CA LEU A 60 18.32 8.13 0.50
C LEU A 60 17.52 7.55 -0.67
N HIS A 61 18.21 7.08 -1.71
CA HIS A 61 17.56 6.41 -2.84
C HIS A 61 16.80 5.16 -2.39
N SER A 62 17.43 4.31 -1.57
CA SER A 62 16.80 3.07 -1.10
C SER A 62 15.62 3.34 -0.14
N ALA A 63 15.72 4.35 0.73
CA ALA A 63 14.62 4.79 1.58
C ALA A 63 13.41 5.27 0.73
N ARG A 64 13.67 6.07 -0.31
CA ARG A 64 12.62 6.53 -1.23
C ARG A 64 11.95 5.38 -1.94
N SER A 65 12.71 4.41 -2.46
CA SER A 65 12.15 3.23 -3.11
C SER A 65 11.25 2.41 -2.17
N LEU A 66 11.67 2.20 -0.91
CA LEU A 66 10.83 1.52 0.08
C LEU A 66 9.53 2.30 0.36
N TYR A 67 9.62 3.62 0.48
CA TYR A 67 8.45 4.47 0.66
C TYR A 67 7.48 4.38 -0.52
N THR A 68 8.00 4.37 -1.76
CA THR A 68 7.17 4.17 -2.97
C THR A 68 6.47 2.81 -2.93
N ILE A 69 7.20 1.72 -2.67
CA ILE A 69 6.60 0.38 -2.57
C ILE A 69 5.50 0.34 -1.49
N ALA A 70 5.76 0.93 -0.31
CA ALA A 70 4.77 0.99 0.77
C ALA A 70 3.53 1.82 0.37
N SER A 71 3.74 2.92 -0.35
CA SER A 71 2.66 3.78 -0.84
C SER A 71 1.79 3.05 -1.87
N ASP A 72 2.42 2.35 -2.81
CA ASP A 72 1.71 1.56 -3.83
C ASP A 72 0.88 0.45 -3.18
N LEU A 73 1.45 -0.26 -2.20
CA LEU A 73 0.73 -1.27 -1.42
C LEU A 73 -0.45 -0.68 -0.63
N ALA A 74 -0.28 0.51 -0.03
CA ALA A 74 -1.35 1.17 0.70
C ALA A 74 -2.47 1.65 -0.22
N ILE A 75 -2.14 2.18 -1.41
CA ILE A 75 -3.11 2.57 -2.44
C ILE A 75 -3.85 1.32 -2.94
N ASN A 76 -3.13 0.24 -3.23
CA ASN A 76 -3.71 -1.03 -3.67
C ASN A 76 -4.68 -1.58 -2.62
N TRP A 77 -4.28 -1.55 -1.35
CA TRP A 77 -5.15 -1.93 -0.23
C TRP A 77 -6.40 -1.04 -0.16
N LEU A 78 -6.26 0.27 -0.31
CA LEU A 78 -7.38 1.21 -0.30
C LEU A 78 -8.36 0.96 -1.45
N LEU A 79 -7.86 0.63 -2.66
CA LEU A 79 -8.69 0.35 -3.83
C LEU A 79 -9.45 -0.98 -3.71
N HIS A 80 -8.81 -2.01 -3.13
CA HIS A 80 -9.38 -3.35 -3.04
C HIS A 80 -10.05 -3.66 -1.70
N THR A 81 -10.00 -2.76 -0.73
CA THR A 81 -10.83 -2.85 0.47
C THR A 81 -12.17 -2.21 0.15
N PRO A 82 -13.24 -2.98 -0.12
CA PRO A 82 -14.54 -2.39 -0.37
C PRO A 82 -14.89 -1.55 0.85
N LYS A 83 -15.19 -0.26 0.62
CA LYS A 83 -15.59 0.62 1.70
C LYS A 83 -16.75 -0.06 2.43
N LEU A 84 -16.55 -0.36 3.71
CA LEU A 84 -17.59 -0.73 4.68
C LEU A 84 -18.70 0.34 4.82
N LEU A 85 -18.68 1.38 3.98
CA LEU A 85 -19.62 2.50 3.95
C LEU A 85 -21.00 2.16 3.40
N ASP A 86 -21.28 0.95 2.91
CA ASP A 86 -22.61 0.66 2.40
C ASP A 86 -23.34 -0.51 3.06
N HIS A 87 -22.69 -1.42 3.79
CA HIS A 87 -23.45 -2.53 4.38
C HIS A 87 -24.49 -2.04 5.41
N ARG A 88 -24.14 -1.03 6.23
CA ARG A 88 -25.09 -0.45 7.20
C ARG A 88 -26.17 0.41 6.52
N PHE A 89 -25.85 1.10 5.43
CA PHE A 89 -26.84 1.89 4.66
C PHE A 89 -27.77 1.01 3.82
N VAL A 90 -27.23 -0.08 3.26
CA VAL A 90 -27.99 -1.13 2.56
C VAL A 90 -28.88 -1.87 3.54
N GLU A 91 -28.38 -2.29 4.71
CA GLU A 91 -29.22 -2.93 5.73
C GLU A 91 -30.27 -1.99 6.32
N ALA A 92 -29.94 -0.71 6.56
CA ALA A 92 -30.92 0.26 7.04
C ALA A 92 -32.05 0.50 6.02
N ARG A 93 -31.77 0.43 4.72
CA ARG A 93 -32.78 0.60 3.65
C ARG A 93 -33.45 -0.70 3.22
N LYS A 94 -33.02 -1.85 3.72
CA LYS A 94 -33.56 -3.16 3.35
C LYS A 94 -35.02 -3.30 3.77
N THR A 95 -35.34 -2.89 5.00
CA THR A 95 -36.72 -2.89 5.51
C THR A 95 -37.63 -1.95 4.72
N ASP A 96 -37.14 -0.77 4.32
CA ASP A 96 -37.91 0.17 3.50
C ASP A 96 -38.23 -0.41 2.10
N VAL A 97 -37.26 -1.10 1.51
CA VAL A 97 -37.43 -1.78 0.22
C VAL A 97 -38.42 -2.95 0.33
N GLU A 98 -38.31 -3.77 1.38
CA GLU A 98 -39.27 -4.86 1.66
C GLU A 98 -40.70 -4.33 1.83
N ASN A 99 -40.89 -3.24 2.57
CA ASN A 99 -42.19 -2.59 2.75
C ASN A 99 -42.79 -2.08 1.43
N LEU A 100 -41.96 -1.55 0.52
CA LEU A 100 -42.42 -1.11 -0.80
C LEU A 100 -42.88 -2.29 -1.67
N PHE A 101 -42.19 -3.43 -1.60
CA PHE A 101 -42.61 -4.64 -2.31
C PHE A 101 -43.95 -5.18 -1.79
N ASP A 102 -44.12 -5.24 -0.47
CA ASP A 102 -45.38 -5.65 0.16
C ASP A 102 -46.55 -4.72 -0.21
N MET A 103 -46.29 -3.41 -0.24
CA MET A 103 -47.31 -2.42 -0.62
C MET A 103 -47.69 -2.55 -2.10
N ARG A 104 -46.72 -2.76 -2.99
CA ARG A 104 -46.96 -3.03 -4.41
C ARG A 104 -47.82 -4.28 -4.60
N ASP A 105 -47.52 -5.35 -3.89
CA ASP A 105 -48.24 -6.61 -4.04
C ASP A 105 -49.68 -6.52 -3.52
N LYS A 106 -49.92 -5.74 -2.46
CA LYS A 106 -51.28 -5.41 -1.98
C LYS A 106 -52.08 -4.57 -2.99
N ILE A 107 -51.44 -3.59 -3.62
CA ILE A 107 -52.08 -2.78 -4.67
C ILE A 107 -52.48 -3.68 -5.84
N ARG A 108 -51.58 -4.56 -6.30
CA ARG A 108 -51.86 -5.50 -7.40
C ARG A 108 -53.05 -6.42 -7.11
N GLN A 109 -53.13 -6.96 -5.89
CA GLN A 109 -54.25 -7.83 -5.48
C GLN A 109 -55.58 -7.07 -5.44
N ASN A 110 -55.57 -5.80 -4.99
CA ASN A 110 -56.78 -4.99 -5.00
C ASN A 110 -57.25 -4.64 -6.41
N ASP A 111 -56.33 -4.36 -7.34
CA ASP A 111 -56.67 -4.11 -8.74
C ASP A 111 -57.25 -5.37 -9.40
N GLU A 112 -56.67 -6.55 -9.14
CA GLU A 112 -57.19 -7.85 -9.59
C GLU A 112 -58.61 -8.14 -9.05
N LEU A 113 -58.92 -7.72 -7.81
CA LEU A 113 -60.25 -7.86 -7.20
C LEU A 113 -61.29 -6.88 -7.78
N LEU A 114 -60.85 -5.70 -8.22
CA LEU A 114 -61.72 -4.69 -8.83
C LEU A 114 -62.04 -5.02 -10.30
N ASP A 115 -61.07 -5.55 -11.05
CA ASP A 115 -61.26 -5.97 -12.44
C ASP A 115 -62.04 -7.30 -12.58
N GLY A 116 -62.03 -8.15 -11.56
CA GLY A 116 -62.82 -9.40 -11.51
C GLY A 116 -64.28 -9.23 -11.05
N GLY A 117 -64.71 -7.99 -10.77
CA GLY A 117 -66.03 -7.64 -10.23
C GLY A 117 -67.05 -7.12 -11.24
N VAL A 118 -66.96 -7.50 -12.52
CA VAL A 118 -67.93 -7.18 -13.59
C VAL A 118 -68.54 -8.46 -14.16
#